data_AF-A0A1V6HZN7-F1
#
_entry.id   AF-A0A1V6HZN7-F1
#
_cell.length_a   1.000
_cell.length_b   1.000
_cell.length_c   1.000
_cell.angle_alpha   90.00
_cell.angle_beta   90.00
_cell.angle_gamma   90.00
#
_symmetry.space_group_name_H-M   'P 1'
#
loop_
_entity.id
_entity.type
_entity.pdbx_description
1 polymer ?
#
loop_
_entity_poly.entity_id
_entity_poly.type
_entity_poly.pdbx_seq_one_letter_code
_entity_poly.pdbx_strand_id
1 'polypeptide(L)'
;MERKYQKLVITLENVGQADAIALIKMFKYMEHLGNIGSSRWCSFFADGDGAFRPKVSFEYPEELPEVPEIDGRTVVFHDKKTKKVLNVSKRCMTDFAIDSDNIAWKIYHDD
;
A
#
# COMPACT_ATOMS: atom_id res chain seq x y z
N MET A 1 -1.12 1.58 23.59
CA MET A 1 -2.13 1.96 22.58
C MET A 1 -2.84 0.70 22.10
N GLU A 2 -4.17 0.76 21.99
CA GLU A 2 -4.98 -0.29 21.39
C GLU A 2 -4.94 -0.15 19.86
N ARG A 3 -4.76 -1.26 19.14
CA ARG A 3 -4.79 -1.27 17.67
C ARG A 3 -6.24 -1.27 17.20
N LYS A 4 -6.63 -0.27 16.41
CA LYS A 4 -7.94 -0.25 15.74
C LYS A 4 -7.86 -1.03 14.43
N TYR A 5 -8.80 -1.94 14.22
CA TYR A 5 -8.93 -2.71 12.97
C TYR A 5 -10.10 -2.16 12.17
N GLN A 6 -9.91 -2.02 10.86
CA GLN A 6 -10.91 -1.45 9.96
C GLN A 6 -11.30 -2.45 8.87
N LYS A 7 -12.57 -2.39 8.46
CA LYS A 7 -13.03 -3.06 7.23
C LYS A 7 -12.73 -2.13 6.06
N LEU A 8 -11.99 -2.63 5.07
CA LEU A 8 -11.75 -1.97 3.79
C LEU A 8 -12.35 -2.83 2.68
N VAL A 9 -13.22 -2.24 1.86
CA VAL A 9 -13.71 -2.85 0.62
C VAL A 9 -13.05 -2.13 -0.55
N ILE A 10 -12.41 -2.90 -1.44
CA ILE A 10 -11.79 -2.39 -2.66
C ILE A 10 -12.58 -2.94 -3.83
N THR A 11 -13.11 -2.06 -4.68
CA THR A 11 -13.79 -2.44 -5.92
C THR A 11 -12.91 -2.05 -7.10
N LEU A 12 -12.63 -3.03 -7.97
CA LEU A 12 -11.88 -2.85 -9.21
C LEU A 12 -12.81 -3.18 -10.39
N GLU A 13 -13.23 -2.17 -11.14
CA GLU A 13 -14.02 -2.33 -12.36
C GLU A 13 -13.14 -2.22 -13.60
N ASN A 14 -13.59 -2.77 -14.73
CA ASN A 14 -12.85 -2.75 -16.01
C ASN A 14 -11.46 -3.41 -15.93
N VAL A 15 -11.39 -4.58 -15.31
CA VAL A 15 -10.16 -5.37 -15.17
C VAL A 15 -10.18 -6.52 -16.17
N GLY A 16 -9.12 -6.67 -16.96
CA GLY A 16 -8.95 -7.80 -17.87
C GLY A 16 -8.82 -9.13 -17.12
N GLN A 17 -9.16 -10.25 -17.76
CA GLN A 17 -9.15 -11.56 -17.10
C GLN A 17 -7.77 -11.94 -16.55
N ALA A 18 -6.71 -11.68 -17.30
CA ALA A 18 -5.33 -11.97 -16.87
C ALA A 18 -4.95 -11.13 -15.63
N ASP A 19 -5.28 -9.84 -15.65
CA ASP A 19 -5.02 -8.92 -14.54
C ASP A 19 -5.81 -9.31 -13.29
N ALA A 20 -7.09 -9.67 -13.46
CA ALA A 20 -7.93 -10.15 -12.36
C ALA A 20 -7.34 -11.40 -11.70
N ILE A 21 -6.87 -12.37 -12.49
CA ILE A 21 -6.20 -13.58 -11.97
C ILE A 21 -4.92 -13.22 -11.22
N ALA A 22 -4.09 -12.32 -11.77
CA ALA A 22 -2.85 -11.90 -11.14
C ALA A 22 -3.10 -11.19 -9.79
N LEU A 23 -4.06 -10.26 -9.75
CA LEU A 23 -4.46 -9.56 -8.53
C LEU A 23 -4.99 -10.52 -7.46
N ILE A 24 -5.87 -11.45 -7.83
CA ILE A 24 -6.40 -12.47 -6.90
C ILE A 24 -5.27 -13.32 -6.30
N LYS A 25 -4.30 -13.74 -7.12
CA LYS A 25 -3.15 -14.52 -6.63
C LYS A 25 -2.27 -13.69 -5.70
N MET A 26 -2.05 -12.42 -6.02
CA MET A 26 -1.30 -11.50 -5.16
C MET A 26 -1.98 -11.33 -3.80
N PHE A 27 -3.29 -11.08 -3.75
CA PHE A 27 -4.03 -10.92 -2.49
C PHE A 27 -4.04 -12.20 -1.64
N LYS A 28 -4.21 -13.38 -2.25
CA LYS A 28 -4.10 -14.67 -1.54
C LYS A 28 -2.71 -14.91 -0.96
N TYR A 29 -1.67 -14.48 -1.67
CA TYR A 29 -0.30 -14.58 -1.15
C TYR A 29 -0.07 -13.60 0.01
N MET A 30 -0.58 -12.37 -0.08
CA MET A 30 -0.57 -11.41 1.03
C MET A 30 -1.30 -11.96 2.27
N GLU A 31 -2.46 -12.59 2.10
CA GLU A 31 -3.19 -13.27 3.18
C GLU A 31 -2.32 -14.37 3.83
N HIS A 32 -1.69 -15.22 3.01
CA HIS A 32 -0.78 -16.25 3.50
C HIS A 32 0.38 -15.65 4.33
N LEU A 33 1.03 -14.59 3.83
CA LEU A 33 2.11 -13.90 4.53
C LEU A 33 1.67 -13.32 5.88
N GLY A 34 0.48 -12.71 5.94
CA GLY A 34 -0.12 -12.21 7.17
C GLY A 34 -0.36 -13.32 8.20
N ASN A 35 -0.84 -14.48 7.76
CA ASN A 35 -1.09 -15.64 8.63
C ASN A 35 0.19 -16.26 9.22
N ILE A 36 1.31 -16.22 8.49
CA ILE A 36 2.59 -16.78 8.96
C ILE A 36 3.51 -15.75 9.63
N GLY A 37 3.11 -14.47 9.68
CA GLY A 37 3.93 -13.40 10.23
C GLY A 37 5.20 -13.13 9.42
N SER A 38 5.12 -13.14 8.10
CA SER A 38 6.26 -12.86 7.21
C SER A 38 6.02 -11.63 6.34
N SER A 39 7.11 -10.93 5.99
CA SER A 39 7.08 -9.78 5.08
C SER A 39 7.88 -10.07 3.82
N ARG A 40 7.28 -9.87 2.64
CA ARG A 40 7.88 -10.04 1.31
C ARG A 40 7.34 -8.97 0.37
N TRP A 41 8.17 -8.54 -0.58
CA TRP A 41 7.70 -7.73 -1.71
C TRP A 41 6.66 -8.51 -2.51
N CYS A 42 5.48 -7.93 -2.64
CA CYS A 42 4.39 -8.43 -3.48
C CYS A 42 4.06 -7.34 -4.50
N SER A 43 4.25 -7.63 -5.78
CA SER A 43 4.14 -6.62 -6.84
C SER A 43 3.19 -7.07 -7.93
N PHE A 44 2.37 -6.14 -8.38
CA PHE A 44 1.60 -6.23 -9.61
C PHE A 44 2.04 -5.07 -10.52
N PHE A 45 2.43 -5.37 -11.76
CA PHE A 45 2.89 -4.35 -12.70
C PHE A 45 1.68 -3.78 -13.44
N ALA A 46 1.25 -2.59 -13.00
CA ALA A 46 0.16 -1.85 -13.63
C ALA A 46 0.65 -1.20 -14.92
N ASP A 47 0.46 -1.89 -16.04
CA ASP A 47 0.82 -1.39 -17.35
C ASP A 47 -0.25 -0.44 -17.90
N GLY A 48 0.01 0.87 -17.77
CA GLY A 48 -0.94 1.95 -18.11
C GLY A 48 -1.00 2.31 -19.60
N ASP A 49 -0.01 1.91 -20.40
CA ASP A 49 -0.08 2.04 -21.85
C ASP A 49 -0.79 0.85 -22.53
N GLY A 50 -0.93 -0.27 -21.80
CA GLY A 50 -1.66 -1.47 -22.18
C GLY A 50 -3.14 -1.54 -21.74
N ALA A 51 -3.59 -2.77 -21.45
CA ALA A 51 -4.99 -3.12 -21.21
C ALA A 51 -5.50 -2.82 -19.78
N PHE A 52 -4.60 -2.53 -18.84
CA PHE A 52 -4.96 -2.35 -17.44
C PHE A 52 -5.40 -0.90 -17.16
N ARG A 53 -6.71 -0.63 -17.34
CA ARG A 53 -7.34 0.67 -17.05
C ARG A 53 -8.52 0.53 -16.08
N PRO A 54 -8.26 0.09 -14.83
CA PRO A 54 -9.33 -0.13 -13.89
C PRO A 54 -9.94 1.18 -13.39
N LYS A 55 -11.21 1.14 -13.01
CA LYS A 55 -11.78 2.13 -12.08
C LYS A 55 -11.70 1.55 -10.68
N VAL A 56 -11.08 2.29 -9.76
CA VAL A 56 -10.87 1.85 -8.38
C VAL A 56 -11.73 2.70 -7.45
N SER A 57 -12.52 2.04 -6.61
CA SER A 57 -13.26 2.69 -5.52
C SER A 57 -13.03 1.97 -4.20
N PHE A 58 -13.23 2.70 -3.10
CA PHE A 58 -12.93 2.24 -1.76
C PHE A 58 -14.11 2.55 -0.83
N GLU A 59 -14.45 1.60 0.04
CA GLU A 59 -15.34 1.82 1.17
C GLU A 59 -14.59 1.52 2.46
N TYR A 60 -14.52 2.51 3.36
CA TYR A 60 -13.86 2.42 4.65
C TYR A 60 -14.55 3.37 5.64
N PRO A 61 -14.44 3.14 6.96
CA PRO A 61 -15.01 4.04 7.97
C PRO A 61 -14.37 5.44 7.92
N GLU A 62 -15.16 6.50 8.15
CA GLU A 62 -14.75 7.90 7.99
C GLU A 62 -13.52 8.34 8.83
N GLU A 63 -13.19 7.62 9.89
CA GLU A 63 -12.07 7.94 10.79
C GLU A 63 -10.73 7.31 10.38
N LEU A 64 -10.24 7.59 9.16
CA LEU A 64 -8.83 7.33 8.85
C LEU A 64 -7.99 8.57 9.17
N PRO A 65 -6.85 8.43 9.90
CA PRO A 65 -5.97 9.57 10.15
C PRO A 65 -5.40 10.10 8.83
N GLU A 66 -5.29 11.42 8.71
CA GLU A 66 -4.66 12.03 7.54
C GLU A 66 -3.19 11.64 7.47
N VAL A 67 -2.84 10.89 6.43
CA VAL A 67 -1.46 10.60 6.05
C VAL A 67 -1.13 11.50 4.85
N PRO A 68 0.06 12.15 4.80
CA PRO A 68 0.48 12.93 3.64
C PRO A 68 0.29 12.13 2.35
N GLU A 69 -0.08 12.80 1.26
CA GLU A 69 -0.26 12.15 -0.04
C GLU A 69 1.01 11.37 -0.42
N ILE A 70 0.86 10.05 -0.57
CA ILE A 70 1.91 9.16 -1.06
C ILE A 70 1.63 8.95 -2.55
N ASP A 71 1.91 9.98 -3.36
CA ASP A 71 1.95 9.80 -4.81
C ASP A 71 3.20 8.97 -5.15
N GLY A 72 3.21 8.23 -6.27
CA GLY A 72 4.32 7.36 -6.67
C GLY A 72 5.71 7.99 -6.81
N ARG A 73 5.85 9.26 -6.41
CA ARG A 73 7.04 10.09 -6.43
C ARG A 73 7.68 10.24 -5.04
N THR A 74 6.97 9.83 -3.98
CA THR A 74 7.41 9.98 -2.60
C THR A 74 7.73 8.62 -2.00
N VAL A 75 9.03 8.37 -1.78
CA VAL A 75 9.46 7.19 -1.02
C VAL A 75 9.65 7.59 0.43
N VAL A 76 8.82 7.03 1.32
CA VAL A 76 8.92 7.26 2.76
C VAL A 76 9.91 6.25 3.33
N PHE A 77 11.09 6.72 3.73
CA PHE A 77 12.08 5.90 4.42
C PHE A 77 12.13 6.29 5.89
N HIS A 78 12.15 5.29 6.76
CA HIS A 78 12.40 5.50 8.17
C HIS A 78 13.90 5.28 8.47
N ASP A 79 14.58 6.32 8.91
CA ASP A 79 15.97 6.21 9.35
C ASP A 79 16.02 5.68 10.78
N LYS A 80 16.43 4.41 10.91
CA LYS A 80 16.55 3.70 12.19
C LYS A 80 17.51 4.37 13.18
N LYS A 81 18.44 5.22 12.72
CA LYS A 81 19.39 5.92 13.60
C LYS A 81 18.82 7.23 14.13
N THR A 82 18.12 7.99 13.29
CA THR A 82 17.60 9.31 13.67
C THR A 82 16.16 9.29 14.18
N LYS A 83 15.45 8.16 14.04
CA LYS A 83 14.01 8.00 14.37
C LYS A 83 13.14 9.07 13.70
N LYS A 84 13.57 9.58 12.55
CA LYS A 84 12.82 10.56 11.78
C LYS A 84 12.32 9.91 10.50
N VAL A 85 11.08 10.21 10.17
CA VAL A 85 10.52 9.95 8.85
C VAL A 85 11.21 10.90 7.87
N LEU A 86 12.02 10.35 6.96
CA LEU A 86 12.64 11.12 5.89
C LEU A 86 11.75 11.02 4.65
N ASN A 87 11.12 12.13 4.30
CA ASN A 87 10.46 12.29 3.01
C ASN A 87 11.54 12.57 1.98
N VAL A 88 11.96 11.55 1.21
CA VAL A 88 12.86 11.76 0.09
C VAL A 88 12.03 11.81 -1.17
N SER A 89 11.80 13.02 -1.69
CA SER A 89 11.25 13.23 -3.03
C SER A 89 12.33 12.88 -4.07
N LYS A 90 12.59 11.59 -4.27
CA LYS A 90 13.34 11.13 -5.44
C LYS A 90 12.32 10.69 -6.47
N ARG A 91 12.40 11.26 -7.68
CA ARG A 91 11.75 10.71 -8.87
C ARG A 91 12.27 9.28 -9.09
N CYS A 92 11.62 8.29 -8.48
CA CYS A 92 11.75 6.92 -8.91
C CYS A 92 10.70 6.74 -10.02
N MET A 93 11.15 6.66 -11.27
CA MET A 93 10.24 6.51 -12.42
C MET A 93 9.72 5.09 -12.58
N THR A 94 10.14 4.13 -11.75
CA THR A 94 9.98 2.69 -12.04
C THR A 94 9.14 1.94 -11.02
N ASP A 95 9.26 2.23 -9.72
CA ASP A 95 8.66 1.39 -8.67
C ASP A 95 7.97 2.23 -7.58
N PHE A 96 6.70 1.90 -7.32
CA PHE A 96 5.93 2.40 -6.18
C PHE A 96 5.85 1.34 -5.09
N ALA A 97 6.18 1.72 -3.86
CA ALA A 97 6.18 0.83 -2.72
C ALA A 97 5.76 1.59 -1.45
N ILE A 98 4.82 1.00 -0.70
CA ILE A 98 4.44 1.47 0.63
C ILE A 98 4.68 0.33 1.62
N ASP A 99 5.41 0.62 2.69
CA ASP A 99 5.51 -0.24 3.87
C ASP A 99 4.56 0.29 4.95
N SER A 100 3.58 -0.52 5.34
CA SER A 100 2.58 -0.16 6.35
C SER A 100 3.20 0.07 7.72
N ASP A 101 4.37 -0.52 8.01
CA ASP A 101 5.03 -0.33 9.31
C ASP A 101 5.43 1.13 9.54
N ASN A 102 5.82 1.84 8.48
CA ASN A 102 6.12 3.28 8.56
C ASN A 102 4.87 4.11 8.90
N ILE A 103 3.72 3.74 8.35
CA ILE A 103 2.44 4.41 8.63
C ILE A 103 1.98 4.09 10.06
N ALA A 104 2.06 2.83 10.46
CA ALA A 104 1.72 2.41 11.81
C ALA A 104 2.58 3.14 12.85
N TRP A 105 3.89 3.27 12.60
CA TRP A 105 4.77 3.98 13.51
C TRP A 105 4.34 5.43 13.70
N LYS A 106 4.02 6.15 12.61
CA LYS A 106 3.50 7.52 12.68
C LYS A 106 2.19 7.63 13.45
N ILE A 107 1.24 6.70 13.24
CA ILE A 107 -0.07 6.73 13.92
C ILE A 107 0.07 6.51 15.43
N TYR A 108 1.01 5.66 15.86
CA TYR A 108 1.09 5.20 17.25
C TYR A 108 2.28 5.78 18.07
N HIS A 109 3.17 6.58 17.47
CA HIS A 109 4.39 7.06 18.15
C HIS A 109 4.75 8.54 17.93
N ASP A 110 4.08 9.30 17.05
CA ASP A 110 4.35 10.74 16.84
C ASP A 110 3.51 11.67 17.77
N ASP A 111 3.20 11.24 19.00
CA ASP A 111 2.63 12.09 20.06
C ASP A 111 3.68 13.04 20.69
#